data_AF-A0A2S6U769-F1
#
_entry.id   AF-A0A2S6U769-F1
#
_cell.length_a   1.000
_cell.length_b   1.000
_cell.length_c   1.000
_cell.angle_alpha   90.00
_cell.angle_beta   90.00
_cell.angle_gamma   90.00
#
_symmetry.space_group_name_H-M   'P 1'
#
loop_
_entity.id
_entity.type
_entity.pdbx_description
1 polymer ?
#
loop_
_entity_poly.entity_id
_entity_poly.type
_entity_poly.pdbx_seq_one_letter_code
_entity_poly.pdbx_strand_id
1 'polypeptide(L)'
;MLKDWLLGKVSSRALDSSTKEVDKFVTALKGLGDRDLGAIVAIATVLRINFESHDILARDVFGDGTLPSTETLGRYQLEINRLSRQFRKMGLASDATAAMIWSYTLRCLNVPELRPLGVEMWVELKRGFPHVEEALEIGRR
;
A
#
# COMPACT_ATOMS: atom_id res chain seq x y z
N MET A 1 -9.61 15.75 -30.54
CA MET A 1 -10.81 16.33 -29.87
C MET A 1 -11.69 15.30 -29.19
N LEU A 2 -12.39 14.39 -29.88
CA LEU A 2 -13.26 13.39 -29.21
C LEU A 2 -12.45 12.37 -28.39
N LYS A 3 -11.31 11.90 -28.93
CA LYS A 3 -10.38 11.00 -28.23
C LYS A 3 -9.77 11.66 -27.00
N ASP A 4 -9.33 12.91 -27.10
CA ASP A 4 -8.73 13.64 -25.97
C ASP A 4 -9.75 13.97 -24.88
N TRP A 5 -11.01 14.28 -25.26
CA TRP A 5 -12.11 14.45 -24.31
C TRP A 5 -12.49 13.13 -23.61
N LEU A 6 -12.53 12.01 -24.34
CA LEU A 6 -12.75 10.68 -23.78
C LEU A 6 -11.61 10.27 -22.84
N LEU A 7 -10.36 10.47 -23.25
CA LEU A 7 -9.17 10.18 -22.45
C LEU A 7 -9.15 11.03 -21.17
N GLY A 8 -9.48 12.32 -21.27
CA GLY A 8 -9.59 13.22 -20.11
C GLY A 8 -10.72 12.83 -19.13
N LYS A 9 -11.85 12.35 -19.64
CA LYS A 9 -12.96 11.87 -18.80
C LYS A 9 -12.67 10.51 -18.17
N VAL A 10 -11.92 9.65 -18.85
CA VAL A 10 -11.46 8.36 -18.30
C VAL A 10 -10.39 8.60 -17.23
N SER A 11 -9.45 9.51 -17.46
CA SER A 11 -8.42 9.85 -16.46
C SER A 11 -9.02 10.48 -15.22
N SER A 12 -10.01 11.38 -15.35
CA SER A 12 -10.69 11.99 -14.19
C SER A 12 -11.46 10.95 -13.37
N ARG A 13 -12.18 10.03 -14.03
CA ARG A 13 -12.90 8.95 -13.34
C ARG A 13 -11.96 7.94 -12.69
N ALA A 14 -10.85 7.60 -13.33
CA ALA A 14 -9.85 6.69 -12.78
C ALA A 14 -9.19 7.32 -11.54
N LEU A 15 -8.93 8.62 -11.58
CA LEU A 15 -8.44 9.38 -10.43
C LEU A 15 -9.49 9.39 -9.30
N ASP A 16 -10.75 9.75 -9.59
CA ASP A 16 -11.83 9.76 -8.59
C ASP A 16 -12.01 8.40 -7.89
N SER A 17 -11.97 7.32 -8.67
CA SER A 17 -12.05 5.96 -8.14
C SER A 17 -10.85 5.63 -7.25
N SER A 18 -9.64 5.99 -7.70
CA SER A 18 -8.41 5.75 -6.94
C SER A 18 -8.40 6.54 -5.63
N THR A 19 -8.85 7.80 -5.65
CA THR A 19 -9.01 8.64 -4.46
C THR A 19 -9.94 7.97 -3.46
N LYS A 20 -11.12 7.53 -3.90
CA LYS A 20 -12.10 6.85 -3.03
C LYS A 20 -11.56 5.56 -2.41
N GLU A 21 -10.81 4.77 -3.17
CA GLU A 21 -10.22 3.53 -2.66
C GLU A 21 -9.18 3.79 -1.57
N VAL A 22 -8.27 4.74 -1.79
CA VAL A 22 -7.23 5.08 -0.81
C VAL A 22 -7.84 5.75 0.41
N ASP A 23 -8.77 6.69 0.24
CA ASP A 23 -9.48 7.37 1.33
C ASP A 23 -10.27 6.39 2.21
N LYS A 24 -10.98 5.43 1.60
CA LYS A 24 -11.67 4.38 2.34
C LYS A 24 -10.70 3.51 3.14
N PHE A 25 -9.53 3.22 2.58
CA PHE A 25 -8.50 2.46 3.28
C PHE A 25 -7.93 3.23 4.47
N VAL A 26 -7.59 4.51 4.29
CA VAL A 26 -7.13 5.40 5.38
C VAL A 26 -8.19 5.50 6.47
N THR A 27 -9.46 5.69 6.11
CA THR A 27 -10.57 5.71 7.05
C THR A 27 -10.68 4.40 7.84
N ALA A 28 -10.46 3.24 7.21
CA ALA A 28 -10.45 1.97 7.90
C ALA A 28 -9.28 1.86 8.90
N LEU A 29 -8.08 2.35 8.53
CA LEU A 29 -6.93 2.38 9.44
C LEU A 29 -7.19 3.25 10.67
N LYS A 30 -7.82 4.42 10.50
CA LYS A 30 -8.20 5.31 11.62
C LYS A 30 -9.10 4.63 12.66
N GLY A 31 -9.91 3.68 12.23
CA GLY A 31 -10.80 2.91 13.10
C GLY A 31 -10.09 1.82 13.92
N LEU A 32 -8.81 1.54 13.67
CA LEU A 32 -8.05 0.52 14.39
C LEU A 32 -7.38 1.08 15.64
N GLY A 33 -7.21 0.20 16.64
CA GLY A 33 -6.40 0.50 17.82
C GLY A 33 -4.90 0.49 17.50
N ASP A 34 -4.10 1.20 18.29
CA ASP A 34 -2.66 1.36 18.05
C ASP A 34 -1.93 0.00 18.03
N ARG A 35 -2.33 -0.95 18.89
CA ARG A 35 -1.77 -2.31 18.90
C ARG A 35 -2.09 -3.10 17.64
N ASP A 36 -3.32 -2.99 17.14
CA ASP A 36 -3.73 -3.66 15.90
C ASP A 36 -2.98 -3.07 14.70
N LEU A 37 -2.80 -1.75 14.67
CA LEU A 37 -1.93 -1.08 13.70
C LEU A 37 -0.49 -1.58 13.80
N GLY A 38 0.03 -1.78 15.01
CA GLY A 38 1.35 -2.36 15.23
C GLY A 38 1.49 -3.75 14.61
N ALA A 39 0.50 -4.63 14.81
CA ALA A 39 0.49 -5.95 14.18
C ALA A 39 0.45 -5.87 12.65
N ILE A 40 -0.37 -4.99 12.08
CA ILE A 40 -0.45 -4.81 10.62
C ILE A 40 0.87 -4.25 10.06
N VAL A 41 1.49 -3.28 10.72
CA VAL A 41 2.78 -2.69 10.30
C VAL A 41 3.90 -3.72 10.41
N ALA A 42 3.89 -4.57 11.43
CA ALA A 42 4.84 -5.68 11.57
C ALA A 42 4.72 -6.66 10.38
N ILE A 43 3.51 -7.09 10.04
CA ILE A 43 3.26 -7.96 8.88
C ILE A 43 3.65 -7.25 7.59
N ALA A 44 3.30 -5.97 7.44
CA ALA A 44 3.68 -5.18 6.26
C ALA A 44 5.20 -5.12 6.09
N THR A 45 5.95 -4.94 7.18
CA THR A 45 7.41 -4.94 7.17
C THR A 45 7.97 -6.27 6.68
N VAL A 46 7.46 -7.39 7.20
CA VAL A 46 7.85 -8.74 6.74
C VAL A 46 7.50 -8.95 5.26
N LEU A 47 6.31 -8.53 4.82
CA LEU A 47 5.89 -8.63 3.43
C LEU A 47 6.77 -7.81 2.50
N ARG A 48 7.19 -6.60 2.88
CA ARG A 48 8.13 -5.79 2.09
C ARG A 48 9.44 -6.55 1.88
N ILE A 49 10.01 -7.10 2.95
CA ILE A 49 11.25 -7.89 2.88
C ILE A 49 11.05 -9.08 1.93
N ASN A 50 9.93 -9.77 2.02
CA ASN A 50 9.61 -10.89 1.13
C ASN A 50 9.45 -10.44 -0.33
N PHE A 51 8.79 -9.31 -0.59
CA PHE A 51 8.64 -8.75 -1.94
C PHE A 51 9.99 -8.37 -2.55
N GLU A 52 10.88 -7.76 -1.77
CA GLU A 52 12.24 -7.41 -2.20
C GLU A 52 13.14 -8.65 -2.39
N SER A 53 12.92 -9.70 -1.60
CA SER A 53 13.71 -10.96 -1.67
C SER A 53 13.29 -11.88 -2.81
N HIS A 54 12.08 -11.71 -3.35
CA HIS A 54 11.51 -12.52 -4.44
C HIS A 54 11.28 -11.69 -5.71
N ASP A 55 12.00 -10.58 -5.89
CA ASP A 55 12.02 -9.73 -7.08
C ASP A 55 10.65 -9.13 -7.49
N ILE A 56 9.71 -9.04 -6.54
CA ILE A 56 8.41 -8.36 -6.71
C ILE A 56 8.61 -6.84 -6.61
N LEU A 57 9.49 -6.42 -5.71
CA LEU A 57 9.96 -5.04 -5.61
C LEU A 57 11.46 -5.01 -5.82
N ALA A 58 11.96 -4.02 -6.55
CA ALA A 58 13.39 -3.74 -6.51
C ALA A 58 13.77 -3.35 -5.07
N ARG A 59 14.98 -3.73 -4.67
CA ARG A 59 15.54 -3.31 -3.39
C ARG A 59 15.57 -1.78 -3.34
N ASP A 60 15.21 -1.24 -2.19
CA ASP A 60 15.27 0.19 -1.91
C ASP A 60 14.32 1.09 -2.74
N VAL A 61 13.24 0.52 -3.30
CA VAL A 61 12.19 1.30 -4.01
C VAL A 61 11.60 2.44 -3.15
N PHE A 62 11.64 2.30 -1.83
CA PHE A 62 11.17 3.30 -0.87
C PHE A 62 12.30 4.08 -0.16
N GLY A 63 13.54 4.00 -0.66
CA GLY A 63 14.68 4.75 -0.14
C GLY A 63 14.80 6.16 -0.73
N ASP A 64 15.95 6.79 -0.51
CA ASP A 64 16.24 8.18 -0.93
C ASP A 64 16.62 8.31 -2.42
N GLY A 65 16.58 7.20 -3.17
CA GLY A 65 16.91 7.15 -4.59
C GLY A 65 15.85 7.78 -5.50
N THR A 66 16.17 7.86 -6.79
CA THR A 66 15.19 8.24 -7.82
C THR A 66 14.10 7.18 -7.92
N LEU A 67 12.84 7.60 -7.85
CA LEU A 67 11.71 6.70 -8.06
C LEU A 67 11.79 6.01 -9.43
N PRO A 68 11.43 4.72 -9.52
CA PRO A 68 11.26 4.04 -10.80
C PRO A 68 10.26 4.73 -11.73
N SER A 69 10.27 4.35 -13.01
CA SER A 69 9.29 4.84 -13.97
C SER A 69 7.85 4.51 -13.53
N THR A 70 6.89 5.30 -14.03
CA THR A 70 5.46 5.12 -13.72
C THR A 70 4.94 3.73 -14.12
N GLU A 71 5.44 3.19 -15.23
CA GLU A 71 5.17 1.83 -15.69
C GLU A 71 5.70 0.79 -14.69
N THR A 72 6.92 0.97 -14.19
CA THR A 72 7.54 0.06 -13.22
C THR A 72 6.78 0.05 -11.90
N LEU A 73 6.43 1.23 -11.37
CA LEU A 73 5.61 1.35 -10.17
C LEU A 73 4.22 0.71 -10.35
N GLY A 74 3.62 0.89 -11.54
CA GLY A 74 2.36 0.24 -11.90
C GLY A 74 2.46 -1.29 -11.93
N ARG A 75 3.55 -1.84 -12.45
CA ARG A 75 3.80 -3.29 -12.45
C ARG A 75 3.91 -3.85 -11.03
N TYR A 76 4.71 -3.22 -10.17
CA TYR A 76 4.82 -3.60 -8.75
C TYR A 76 3.46 -3.60 -8.07
N GLN A 77 2.66 -2.56 -8.31
CA GLN A 77 1.32 -2.47 -7.76
C GLN A 77 0.43 -3.65 -8.22
N LEU A 78 0.46 -4.01 -9.51
CA LEU A 78 -0.32 -5.13 -10.04
C LEU A 78 0.06 -6.46 -9.41
N GLU A 79 1.35 -6.72 -9.23
CA GLU A 79 1.85 -7.94 -8.59
C GLU A 79 1.42 -8.03 -7.12
N ILE A 80 1.60 -6.96 -6.35
CA ILE A 80 1.17 -6.90 -4.94
C ILE A 80 -0.35 -7.06 -4.83
N ASN A 81 -1.13 -6.46 -5.74
CA ASN A 81 -2.59 -6.63 -5.76
C ASN A 81 -3.00 -8.08 -6.06
N ARG A 82 -2.24 -8.82 -6.89
CA ARG A 82 -2.49 -10.25 -7.11
C ARG A 82 -2.23 -11.06 -5.83
N LEU A 83 -1.13 -10.79 -5.13
CA LEU A 83 -0.82 -11.44 -3.85
C LEU A 83 -1.85 -11.12 -2.77
N SER A 84 -2.26 -9.86 -2.62
CA SER A 84 -3.31 -9.48 -1.66
C SER A 84 -4.61 -10.26 -1.90
N ARG A 85 -5.00 -10.47 -3.16
CA ARG A 85 -6.16 -11.31 -3.50
C ARG A 85 -5.94 -12.78 -3.13
N GLN A 86 -4.73 -13.32 -3.27
CA GLN A 86 -4.42 -14.68 -2.85
C GLN A 86 -4.50 -14.82 -1.34
N PHE A 87 -3.93 -13.89 -0.57
CA PHE A 87 -4.06 -13.87 0.89
C PHE A 87 -5.52 -13.88 1.34
N ARG A 88 -6.38 -13.05 0.72
CA ARG A 88 -7.83 -13.08 1.00
C ARG A 88 -8.47 -14.45 0.73
N LYS A 89 -8.12 -15.09 -0.39
CA LYS A 89 -8.63 -16.44 -0.73
C LYS A 89 -8.20 -17.50 0.28
N MET A 90 -7.04 -17.30 0.91
CA MET A 90 -6.48 -18.19 1.93
C MET A 90 -7.00 -17.89 3.34
N GLY A 91 -7.88 -16.87 3.52
CA GLY A 91 -8.35 -16.44 4.84
C GLY A 91 -7.34 -15.59 5.62
N LEU A 92 -6.23 -15.18 4.98
CA LEU A 92 -5.17 -14.37 5.58
C LEU A 92 -5.50 -12.87 5.46
N ALA A 93 -6.50 -12.43 6.21
CA ALA A 93 -7.03 -11.06 6.12
C ALA A 93 -5.99 -9.98 6.52
N SER A 94 -5.16 -10.26 7.52
CA SER A 94 -4.10 -9.35 7.99
C SER A 94 -3.01 -9.18 6.94
N ASP A 95 -2.53 -10.26 6.33
CA ASP A 95 -1.56 -10.24 5.23
C ASP A 95 -2.12 -9.50 4.01
N ALA A 96 -3.39 -9.72 3.69
CA ALA A 96 -4.05 -9.00 2.61
C ALA A 96 -4.08 -7.49 2.86
N THR A 97 -4.38 -7.08 4.09
CA THR A 97 -4.40 -5.67 4.52
C THR A 97 -3.00 -5.06 4.50
N ALA A 98 -2.02 -5.78 5.04
CA ALA A 98 -0.61 -5.38 5.04
C ALA A 98 -0.04 -5.23 3.63
N ALA A 99 -0.38 -6.13 2.70
CA ALA A 99 -0.01 -5.99 1.29
C ALA A 99 -0.62 -4.73 0.64
N MET A 100 -1.85 -4.36 1.02
CA MET A 100 -2.49 -3.16 0.50
C MET A 100 -1.79 -1.86 0.92
N ILE A 101 -1.13 -1.81 2.08
CA ILE A 101 -0.32 -0.65 2.49
C ILE A 101 0.75 -0.34 1.44
N TRP A 102 1.48 -1.36 0.98
CA TRP A 102 2.50 -1.18 -0.05
C TRP A 102 1.90 -0.86 -1.42
N SER A 103 0.81 -1.51 -1.79
CA SER A 103 0.09 -1.23 -3.04
C SER A 103 -0.37 0.25 -3.11
N TYR A 104 -0.92 0.78 -2.03
CA TYR A 104 -1.35 2.18 -1.98
C TYR A 104 -0.19 3.16 -1.82
N THR A 105 0.88 2.78 -1.11
CA THR A 105 2.11 3.58 -1.07
C THR A 105 2.65 3.78 -2.49
N LEU A 106 2.79 2.71 -3.28
CA LEU A 106 3.22 2.78 -4.68
C LEU A 106 2.26 3.63 -5.53
N ARG A 107 0.95 3.51 -5.31
CA ARG A 107 -0.05 4.33 -6.02
C ARG A 107 0.15 5.82 -5.75
N CYS A 108 0.30 6.19 -4.48
CA CYS A 108 0.46 7.58 -4.07
C CYS A 108 1.82 8.16 -4.52
N LEU A 109 2.84 7.33 -4.69
CA LEU A 109 4.10 7.75 -5.32
C LEU A 109 3.93 7.95 -6.83
N ASN A 110 3.17 7.07 -7.49
CA ASN A 110 2.96 7.07 -8.94
C ASN A 110 1.99 8.17 -9.42
N VAL A 111 1.00 8.54 -8.60
CA VAL A 111 -0.06 9.52 -8.91
C VAL A 111 0.08 10.72 -7.97
N PRO A 112 0.65 11.85 -8.43
CA PRO A 112 0.94 13.01 -7.58
C PRO A 112 -0.26 13.54 -6.79
N GLU A 113 -1.45 13.51 -7.37
CA GLU A 113 -2.70 13.98 -6.76
C GLU A 113 -3.10 13.17 -5.52
N LEU A 114 -2.61 11.93 -5.41
CA LEU A 114 -2.89 11.05 -4.27
C LEU A 114 -1.83 11.13 -3.17
N ARG A 115 -0.75 11.91 -3.35
CA ARG A 115 0.31 12.05 -2.35
C ARG A 115 -0.19 12.50 -0.97
N PRO A 116 -1.12 13.47 -0.85
CA PRO A 116 -1.65 13.86 0.46
C PRO A 116 -2.28 12.69 1.22
N LEU A 117 -3.05 11.84 0.53
CA LEU A 117 -3.63 10.63 1.12
C LEU A 117 -2.58 9.60 1.50
N GLY A 118 -1.50 9.47 0.71
CA GLY A 118 -0.36 8.63 1.06
C GLY A 118 0.32 9.10 2.35
N VAL A 119 0.52 10.40 2.52
CA VAL A 119 1.07 10.98 3.76
C VAL A 119 0.14 10.72 4.93
N GLU A 120 -1.16 10.95 4.75
CA GLU A 120 -2.16 10.70 5.79
C GLU A 120 -2.19 9.23 6.23
N MET A 121 -2.12 8.30 5.28
CA MET A 121 -2.00 6.86 5.55
C MET A 121 -0.78 6.56 6.44
N TRP A 122 0.38 7.13 6.13
CA TRP A 122 1.59 6.90 6.91
C TRP A 122 1.59 7.62 8.26
N VAL A 123 0.93 8.78 8.38
CA VAL A 123 0.69 9.46 9.66
C VAL A 123 -0.16 8.57 10.58
N GLU A 124 -1.19 7.93 10.02
CA GLU A 124 -2.05 7.02 10.76
C GLU A 124 -1.29 5.77 11.20
N LEU A 125 -0.56 5.13 10.28
CA LEU A 125 0.24 3.93 10.58
C LEU A 125 1.31 4.16 11.67
N LYS A 126 1.84 5.39 11.80
CA LYS A 126 2.81 5.74 12.85
C LYS A 126 2.31 5.48 14.27
N ARG A 127 0.99 5.52 14.50
CA ARG A 127 0.39 5.15 15.80
C ARG A 127 0.77 3.73 16.22
N GLY A 128 0.93 2.81 15.26
CA GLY A 128 1.29 1.43 15.52
C GLY A 128 2.79 1.18 15.73
N PHE A 129 3.67 2.14 15.40
CA PHE A 129 5.12 1.91 15.41
C PHE A 129 5.68 1.47 16.78
N PRO A 130 5.23 2.04 17.91
CA PRO A 130 5.67 1.59 19.23
C PRO A 130 5.32 0.13 19.57
N HIS A 131 4.41 -0.50 18.82
CA HIS A 131 3.90 -1.85 19.07
C HIS A 131 4.44 -2.90 18.08
N VAL A 132 5.29 -2.49 17.11
CA VAL A 132 5.79 -3.39 16.06
C VAL A 132 6.68 -4.49 16.63
N GLU A 133 7.60 -4.15 17.53
CA GLU A 133 8.53 -5.14 18.12
C GLU A 133 7.77 -6.19 18.95
N GLU A 134 6.84 -5.75 19.81
CA GLU A 134 5.95 -6.63 20.57
C GLU A 134 5.17 -7.57 19.64
N ALA A 135 4.60 -7.04 18.55
CA ALA A 135 3.86 -7.84 17.58
C ALA A 135 4.75 -8.89 16.87
N LEU A 136 5.98 -8.53 16.52
CA LEU A 136 6.95 -9.46 15.92
C LEU A 136 7.37 -10.56 16.91
N GLU A 137 7.53 -10.26 18.19
CA GLU A 137 7.83 -11.26 19.22
C GLU A 137 6.68 -12.24 19.42
N ILE A 138 5.43 -11.75 19.47
CA ILE A 138 4.24 -12.59 19.56
C ILE A 138 4.16 -13.54 18.36
N GLY A 139 4.40 -13.04 17.15
CA GLY A 139 4.35 -13.85 15.92
C GLY A 139 5.44 -14.91 15.78
N ARG A 140 6.49 -14.88 16.62
CA ARG A 140 7.54 -15.92 16.65
C ARG A 140 7.21 -17.11 17.56
N ARG A 141 6.22 -16.97 18.44
CA ARG A 141 5.80 -18.01 19.40
C ARG A 141 4.75 -18.92 18.78
#